data_AF-A0A3C1FMN7-F1
#
_entry.id   AF-A0A3C1FMN7-F1
#
_cell.length_a   1.000
_cell.length_b   1.000
_cell.length_c   1.000
_cell.angle_alpha   90.00
_cell.angle_beta   90.00
_cell.angle_gamma   90.00
#
_symmetry.space_group_name_H-M   'P 1'
#
loop_
_entity.id
_entity.type
_entity.pdbx_description
1 polymer ?
#
loop_
_entity_poly.entity_id
_entity_poly.type
_entity_poly.pdbx_seq_one_letter_code
_entity_poly.pdbx_strand_id
1 'polypeptide(L)' 'MALDPENTLHIELKDGTVVVELLPDVAPNHVNRIKELAREGFYDGIVFHRVI' A
#
# COMPACT_ATOMS: atom_id res chain seq x y z
N MET A 1 6.02 16.24 9.82
CA MET A 1 6.98 15.37 9.12
C MET A 1 6.32 14.96 7.83
N ALA A 2 6.98 15.18 6.68
CA ALA A 2 6.45 14.72 5.41
C ALA A 2 6.78 13.23 5.27
N LEU A 3 5.79 12.41 4.89
CA LEU A 3 6.01 11.01 4.57
C LEU A 3 6.85 10.90 3.29
N ASP A 4 7.73 9.91 3.23
CA ASP A 4 8.53 9.63 2.02
C ASP A 4 7.60 9.09 0.92
N PRO A 5 7.47 9.78 -0.24
CA PRO A 5 6.58 9.34 -1.30
C PRO A 5 6.95 7.95 -1.85
N GLU A 6 8.22 7.54 -1.79
CA GLU A 6 8.62 6.20 -2.24
C GLU A 6 8.19 5.09 -1.28
N ASN A 7 7.94 5.42 -0.01
CA ASN A 7 7.53 4.49 1.04
C ASN A 7 6.11 4.76 1.54
N THR A 8 5.29 5.44 0.74
CA THR A 8 3.88 5.72 1.06
C THR A 8 2.97 5.04 0.06
N LEU A 9 2.03 4.21 0.56
CA LEU A 9 1.01 3.56 -0.25
C LEU A 9 -0.32 4.30 -0.08
N HIS A 10 -0.94 4.68 -1.20
CA HIS A 10 -2.27 5.26 -1.24
C HIS A 10 -3.25 4.19 -1.73
N ILE A 11 -4.22 3.85 -0.91
CA ILE A 11 -5.27 2.88 -1.24
C ILE A 11 -6.57 3.67 -1.43
N GLU A 12 -7.05 3.76 -2.66
CA GLU A 12 -8.29 4.46 -2.99
C GLU A 12 -9.50 3.54 -2.77
N LEU A 13 -10.34 3.89 -1.80
CA LEU A 13 -11.59 3.20 -1.52
C LEU A 13 -12.78 4.10 -1.87
N LYS A 14 -13.97 3.50 -1.99
CA LYS A 14 -15.21 4.24 -2.25
C LYS A 14 -15.49 5.31 -1.19
N ASP A 15 -15.13 5.03 0.06
CA ASP A 15 -15.40 5.88 1.21
C ASP A 15 -14.22 6.79 1.58
N GLY A 16 -13.14 6.78 0.80
CA GLY A 16 -11.97 7.65 0.99
C GLY A 16 -10.63 6.98 0.72
N THR A 17 -9.57 7.76 0.80
CA THR A 17 -8.18 7.28 0.61
C THR A 17 -7.58 6.87 1.94
N VAL A 18 -7.07 5.65 2.02
CA VAL A 18 -6.25 5.17 3.14
C VAL A 18 -4.78 5.38 2.77
N VAL A 19 -4.03 6.04 3.65
CA VAL A 19 -2.59 6.27 3.48
C VAL A 19 -1.84 5.36 4.44
N VAL A 20 -0.92 4.56 3.91
CA VAL A 20 -0.12 3.60 4.67
C VAL A 20 1.36 3.93 4.50
N GLU A 21 2.07 4.12 5.61
CA GLU A 21 3.53 4.23 5.64
C GLU A 21 4.16 2.84 5.65
N LEU A 22 5.10 2.61 4.72
CA LEU A 22 5.85 1.37 4.61
C LEU A 22 7.15 1.48 5.42
N LEU A 23 7.54 0.41 6.11
CA LEU A 23 8.72 0.36 6.97
C LEU A 23 9.81 -0.55 6.37
N PRO A 24 10.60 -0.08 5.39
CA PRO A 24 11.62 -0.89 4.74
C PRO A 24 12.72 -1.35 5.71
N ASP A 25 12.98 -0.58 6.77
CA ASP A 25 13.98 -0.93 7.79
C ASP A 25 13.59 -2.16 8.62
N VAL A 26 12.28 -2.41 8.76
CA VAL A 26 11.75 -3.54 9.53
C VAL A 26 11.51 -4.76 8.63
N ALA A 27 11.00 -4.54 7.42
CA ALA A 27 10.59 -5.63 6.52
C ALA A 27 10.90 -5.32 5.03
N PRO A 28 12.18 -5.27 4.63
CA PRO A 28 12.58 -4.78 3.31
C PRO A 28 12.00 -5.61 2.16
N ASN A 29 11.98 -6.94 2.31
CA ASN A 29 11.44 -7.84 1.28
C ASN A 29 9.94 -7.68 1.07
N HIS A 30 9.18 -7.47 2.16
CA HIS A 30 7.73 -7.25 2.08
C HIS A 30 7.42 -5.92 1.41
N VAL A 31 8.14 -4.87 1.81
CA VAL A 31 7.99 -3.53 1.21
C VAL A 31 8.29 -3.57 -0.29
N ASN A 32 9.38 -4.22 -0.70
CA ASN A 32 9.71 -4.37 -2.12
C ASN A 32 8.60 -5.10 -2.90
N ARG A 33 8.08 -6.20 -2.36
CA ARG A 33 7.03 -6.97 -3.03
C ARG A 33 5.71 -6.20 -3.13
N ILE A 34 5.32 -5.47 -2.09
CA ILE A 34 4.12 -4.63 -2.11
C ILE A 34 4.26 -3.51 -3.14
N LYS A 35 5.42 -2.84 -3.20
CA LYS A 35 5.68 -1.78 -4.20
C LYS A 35 5.59 -2.30 -5.62
N GLU A 36 6.18 -3.45 -5.91
CA GLU A 36 6.13 -4.10 -7.22
C GLU A 36 4.67 -4.36 -7.64
N LEU A 37 3.92 -5.10 -6.81
CA LEU A 37 2.52 -5.44 -7.08
C LEU A 37 1.61 -4.22 -7.22
N ALA A 38 1.81 -3.20 -6.38
CA ALA A 38 1.04 -1.97 -6.46
C ALA A 38 1.32 -1.20 -7.76
N ARG A 39 2.59 -1.13 -8.20
CA ARG A 39 2.99 -0.49 -9.47
C ARG A 39 2.48 -1.26 -10.70
N GLU A 40 2.32 -2.57 -10.58
CA GLU A 40 1.70 -3.42 -11.61
C GLU A 40 0.17 -3.32 -11.66
N GLY A 41 -0.46 -2.58 -10.73
CA GLY A 41 -1.93 -2.47 -10.64
C GLY A 41 -2.60 -3.75 -10.14
N PHE A 42 -1.86 -4.67 -9.51
CA PHE A 42 -2.37 -5.97 -9.10
C PHE A 42 -3.57 -5.86 -8.13
N TYR A 43 -3.60 -4.83 -7.28
CA TYR A 43 -4.65 -4.63 -6.28
C TYR A 43 -5.87 -3.87 -6.82
N ASP A 44 -5.82 -3.38 -8.04
CA ASP A 44 -6.90 -2.56 -8.61
C ASP A 44 -8.17 -3.40 -8.81
N GLY A 45 -9.29 -2.91 -8.27
CA GLY A 45 -10.58 -3.60 -8.33
C GLY A 45 -10.72 -4.80 -7.37
N ILE A 46 -9.70 -5.12 -6.57
CA ILE A 46 -9.81 -6.15 -5.52
C ILE A 46 -10.62 -5.62 -4.33
N VAL A 47 -11.51 -6.46 -3.80
CA VAL A 47 -12.33 -6.12 -2.63
C VAL A 47 -11.74 -6.69 -1.33
N PHE A 48 -12.01 -6.02 -0.21
CA PHE A 48 -11.79 -6.60 1.11
C PHE A 48 -12.83 -7.69 1.38
N HIS A 49 -12.49 -8.94 1.07
CA HIS A 49 -13.38 -10.10 1.20
C HIS A 49 -13.70 -10.48 2.66
N ARG A 50 -12.94 -9.98 3.63
CA ARG A 50 -13.10 -10.29 5.05
C ARG A 50 -12.87 -9.05 5.91
N VAL A 51 -13.88 -8.67 6.68
CA VAL A 51 -13.88 -7.56 7.66
C VAL A 51 -14.56 -8.06 8.94
N ILE A 52 -13.92 -7.87 10.09
CA ILE A 52 -14.40 -8.30 11.42
C ILE A 52 -14.12 -7.19 12.42
#